data_AF-A0A4W5R5W5-F1
#
_entry.id   AF-A0A4W5R5W5-F1
#
_cell.length_a   1.000
_cell.length_b   1.000
_cell.length_c   1.000
_cell.angle_alpha   90.00
_cell.angle_beta   90.00
_cell.angle_gamma   90.00
#
_symmetry.space_group_name_H-M   'P 1'
#
loop_
_entity.id
_entity.type
_entity.pdbx_description
1 polymer ?
#
loop_
_entity_poly.entity_id
_entity_poly.type
_entity_poly.pdbx_seq_one_letter_code
_entity_poly.pdbx_strand_id
1 'polypeptide(L)'
;MQRGLVSDQYAEGSSFRPVCRGSSVRPVCRGSSVRPVCRGSSVRPVCRGSSVRPVCRGSSVRPVCRGSSVRPVCRGSSVRPVCRGSSVRPVCRGI
;
A
#
# COMPACT_ATOMS: atom_id res chain seq x y z
N MET A 1 24.23 15.95 -2.67
CA MET A 1 23.26 16.12 -1.58
C MET A 1 21.87 15.61 -2.02
N GLN A 2 21.67 14.30 -2.16
CA GLN A 2 20.39 13.74 -2.61
C GLN A 2 19.41 13.75 -1.44
N ARG A 3 18.56 14.78 -1.32
CA ARG A 3 17.46 14.79 -0.35
C ARG A 3 16.54 13.62 -0.68
N GLY A 4 16.63 12.54 0.10
CA GLY A 4 15.72 11.41 -0.01
C GLY A 4 14.31 11.87 0.32
N LEU A 5 13.46 11.99 -0.70
CA LEU A 5 12.05 12.36 -0.52
C LEU A 5 11.32 11.18 0.12
N VAL A 6 11.21 11.22 1.45
CA VAL A 6 10.33 10.33 2.21
C VAL A 6 8.89 10.84 2.04
N SER A 7 7.97 9.94 1.69
CA SER A 7 6.55 10.25 1.60
C SER A 7 5.78 9.45 2.64
N ASP A 8 5.55 10.10 3.77
CA ASP A 8 4.69 9.62 4.84
C ASP A 8 3.40 10.43 4.78
N GLN A 9 2.26 9.73 4.78
CA GLN A 9 0.94 10.33 4.71
C GLN A 9 0.00 9.58 5.64
N TYR A 10 -0.85 10.30 6.36
CA TYR A 10 -1.94 9.72 7.15
C TYR A 10 -3.28 10.15 6.55
N ALA A 11 -4.20 9.21 6.41
CA ALA A 11 -5.51 9.45 5.83
C ALA A 11 -6.59 8.64 6.54
N GLU A 12 -7.67 9.30 6.98
CA GLU A 12 -8.79 8.68 7.69
C GLU A 12 -10.14 9.23 7.26
N GLY A 13 -11.10 8.35 6.96
CA GLY A 13 -12.49 8.69 6.64
C GLY A 13 -13.19 7.62 5.79
N SER A 14 -14.43 7.87 5.33
CA SER A 14 -15.27 6.83 4.70
C SER A 14 -14.66 6.21 3.43
N SER A 15 -14.02 7.03 2.58
CA SER A 15 -13.37 6.57 1.35
C SER A 15 -12.12 7.38 1.05
N PHE A 16 -11.00 6.71 0.79
CA PHE A 16 -9.71 7.34 0.53
C PHE A 16 -8.96 6.73 -0.65
N ARG A 17 -8.37 7.59 -1.49
CA ARG A 17 -7.60 7.22 -2.69
C ARG A 17 -6.29 8.03 -2.84
N PRO A 18 -5.40 8.06 -1.83
CA PRO A 18 -4.20 8.89 -1.91
C PRO A 18 -3.16 8.29 -2.86
N VAL A 19 -2.33 9.17 -3.42
CA VAL A 19 -1.20 8.80 -4.27
C VAL A 19 0.09 9.27 -3.59
N CYS A 20 1.01 8.34 -3.31
CA CYS A 20 2.28 8.64 -2.62
C CYS A 20 3.47 8.22 -3.50
N ARG A 21 4.45 9.11 -3.65
CA ARG A 21 5.64 8.89 -4.50
C ARG A 21 6.91 9.42 -3.84
N GLY A 22 7.94 8.59 -3.74
CA GLY A 22 9.21 8.98 -3.15
C GLY A 22 10.21 7.83 -3.13
N SER A 23 11.42 8.04 -2.63
CA SER A 23 12.42 6.98 -2.48
C SER A 23 11.99 5.96 -1.42
N SER A 24 11.39 6.46 -0.33
CA SER A 24 10.74 5.68 0.73
C SER A 24 9.31 6.16 0.90
N VAL A 25 8.33 5.26 0.80
CA VAL A 25 6.90 5.58 0.84
C VAL A 25 6.22 4.74 1.93
N ARG A 26 5.67 5.38 2.97
CA ARG A 26 5.08 4.70 4.14
C ARG A 26 3.73 5.30 4.58
N PRO A 27 2.73 5.42 3.69
CA PRO A 27 1.45 5.97 4.08
C PRO A 27 0.63 5.00 4.94
N VAL A 28 -0.20 5.57 5.81
CA VAL A 28 -1.18 4.87 6.63
C VAL A 28 -2.57 5.37 6.22
N CYS A 29 -3.45 4.44 5.82
CA CYS A 29 -4.80 4.78 5.36
C CYS A 29 -5.85 3.95 6.10
N ARG A 30 -6.87 4.60 6.65
CA ARG A 30 -7.98 3.97 7.38
C ARG A 30 -9.34 4.45 6.85
N GLY A 31 -10.28 3.54 6.65
CA GLY A 31 -11.61 3.92 6.15
C GLY A 31 -12.48 2.76 5.71
N SER A 32 -13.74 3.00 5.32
CA SER A 32 -14.60 1.92 4.81
C SER A 32 -14.12 1.40 3.44
N SER A 33 -13.64 2.29 2.57
CA SER A 33 -13.04 1.96 1.27
C SER A 33 -11.66 2.62 1.12
N VAL A 34 -10.60 1.82 1.09
CA VAL A 34 -9.20 2.29 1.07
C VAL A 34 -8.50 1.82 -0.20
N ARG A 35 -8.08 2.76 -1.06
CA ARG A 35 -7.48 2.45 -2.37
C ARG A 35 -6.25 3.33 -2.69
N PRO A 36 -5.18 3.28 -1.89
CA PRO A 36 -4.00 4.09 -2.13
C PRO A 36 -3.14 3.53 -3.27
N VAL A 37 -2.38 4.43 -3.92
CA VAL A 37 -1.36 4.09 -4.92
C VAL A 37 -0.01 4.56 -4.42
N CYS A 38 0.93 3.64 -4.23
CA CYS A 38 2.26 3.91 -3.67
C CYS A 38 3.36 3.50 -4.65
N ARG A 39 4.28 4.43 -4.97
CA ARG A 39 5.41 4.16 -5.87
C ARG A 39 6.73 4.68 -5.31
N GLY A 40 7.75 3.83 -5.24
CA GLY A 40 9.06 4.22 -4.73
C GLY A 40 10.08 3.09 -4.75
N SER A 41 11.32 3.32 -4.30
CA SER A 41 12.31 2.24 -4.18
C SER A 41 11.95 1.30 -3.03
N SER A 42 11.55 1.87 -1.89
CA SER A 42 11.00 1.15 -0.74
C SER A 42 9.57 1.57 -0.45
N VAL A 43 8.62 0.63 -0.52
CA VAL A 43 7.18 0.90 -0.38
C VAL A 43 6.60 0.04 0.74
N ARG A 44 6.12 0.68 1.80
CA ARG A 44 5.61 0.03 3.03
C ARG A 44 4.29 0.66 3.54
N PRO A 45 3.21 0.65 2.75
CA PRO A 45 1.95 1.24 3.19
C PRO A 45 1.21 0.32 4.17
N VAL A 46 0.41 0.93 5.04
CA VAL A 46 -0.52 0.24 5.94
C VAL A 46 -1.94 0.68 5.58
N CYS A 47 -2.82 -0.28 5.28
CA CYS A 47 -4.19 0.00 4.84
C CYS A 47 -5.19 -0.81 5.67
N ARG A 48 -6.18 -0.14 6.27
CA ARG A 48 -7.23 -0.78 7.08
C ARG A 48 -8.63 -0.31 6.68
N GLY A 49 -9.55 -1.23 6.43
CA GLY A 49 -10.92 -0.87 6.06
C GLY A 49 -11.85 -2.03 5.76
N SER A 50 -13.10 -1.79 5.38
CA SER A 50 -14.00 -2.86 4.95
C SER A 50 -13.61 -3.39 3.57
N SER A 51 -13.25 -2.50 2.64
CA SER A 51 -12.76 -2.80 1.30
C SER A 51 -11.39 -2.15 1.09
N VAL A 52 -10.34 -2.97 0.92
CA VAL A 52 -8.94 -2.52 0.86
C VAL A 52 -8.32 -2.96 -0.47
N ARG A 53 -7.93 -2.01 -1.31
CA ARG A 53 -7.39 -2.28 -2.66
C ARG A 53 -6.19 -1.38 -3.00
N PRO A 54 -5.05 -1.53 -2.29
CA PRO A 54 -3.87 -0.74 -2.58
C PRO A 54 -3.13 -1.25 -3.82
N VAL A 55 -2.45 -0.34 -4.50
CA VAL A 55 -1.49 -0.65 -5.56
C VAL A 55 -0.10 -0.18 -5.12
N CYS A 56 0.87 -1.07 -5.12
CA CYS A 56 2.22 -0.81 -4.62
C CYS A 56 3.27 -1.22 -5.66
N ARG A 57 4.18 -0.30 -6.01
CA ARG A 57 5.26 -0.56 -6.98
C ARG A 57 6.61 -0.05 -6.49
N GLY A 58 7.62 -0.91 -6.49
CA GLY A 58 8.97 -0.54 -6.09
C GLY A 58 9.99 -1.65 -6.16
N SER A 59 11.24 -1.39 -5.79
CA SER A 59 12.26 -2.45 -5.68
C SER A 59 11.97 -3.36 -4.48
N SER A 60 11.58 -2.78 -3.35
CA SER A 60 11.16 -3.48 -2.13
C SER A 60 9.74 -3.05 -1.74
N VAL A 61 8.81 -4.00 -1.75
CA VAL A 61 7.36 -3.75 -1.56
C VAL A 61 6.85 -4.63 -0.41
N ARG A 62 6.43 -3.99 0.69
CA ARG A 62 5.98 -4.65 1.91
C ARG A 62 4.71 -4.01 2.49
N PRO A 63 3.57 -4.10 1.79
CA PRO A 63 2.32 -3.54 2.28
C PRO A 63 1.69 -4.42 3.35
N VAL A 64 0.98 -3.78 4.28
CA VAL A 64 0.11 -4.44 5.27
C VAL A 64 -1.33 -4.01 5.00
N CYS A 65 -2.22 -4.98 4.78
CA CYS A 65 -3.61 -4.73 4.39
C CYS A 65 -4.57 -5.52 5.27
N ARG A 66 -5.55 -4.85 5.89
CA ARG A 66 -6.54 -5.50 6.75
C ARG A 66 -7.96 -5.05 6.44
N GLY A 67 -8.88 -5.99 6.21
CA GLY A 67 -10.27 -5.67 5.96
C GLY A 67 -11.18 -6.84 5.65
N SER A 68 -12.48 -6.61 5.45
CA SER A 68 -13.41 -7.68 5.07
C SER A 68 -13.11 -8.20 3.66
N SER A 69 -12.86 -7.30 2.70
CA SER A 69 -12.41 -7.61 1.34
C SER A 69 -11.07 -6.94 1.05
N VAL A 70 -10.04 -7.72 0.76
CA VAL A 70 -8.66 -7.26 0.59
C VAL A 70 -8.10 -7.73 -0.75
N ARG A 71 -7.80 -6.78 -1.64
CA ARG A 71 -7.32 -7.04 -3.01
C ARG A 71 -6.13 -6.16 -3.39
N PRO A 72 -4.95 -6.38 -2.79
CA PRO A 72 -3.75 -5.61 -3.08
C PRO A 72 -3.08 -6.06 -4.37
N VAL A 73 -2.48 -5.12 -5.08
CA VAL A 73 -1.63 -5.37 -6.25
C VAL A 73 -0.21 -4.87 -5.93
N CYS A 74 0.77 -5.77 -5.97
CA CYS A 74 2.15 -5.49 -5.57
C CYS A 74 3.12 -5.88 -6.69
N ARG A 75 4.03 -4.98 -7.08
CA ARG A 75 5.05 -5.25 -8.09
C ARG A 75 6.43 -4.78 -7.65
N GLY A 76 7.43 -5.66 -7.72
CA GLY A 76 8.80 -5.33 -7.34
C GLY A 76 9.76 -6.50 -7.36
N SER A 77 11.06 -6.21 -7.21
CA SER A 77 12.09 -7.26 -7.15
C SER A 77 12.00 -8.06 -5.85
N SER A 78 11.62 -7.41 -4.74
CA SER A 78 11.27 -8.06 -3.48
C SER A 78 9.87 -7.67 -3.04
N VAL A 79 8.94 -8.63 -3.04
CA VAL A 79 7.52 -8.42 -2.71
C VAL A 79 7.13 -9.30 -1.54
N ARG A 80 6.74 -8.69 -0.41
CA ARG A 80 6.33 -9.38 0.83
C ARG A 80 5.09 -8.72 1.45
N PRO A 81 3.89 -8.92 0.89
CA PRO A 81 2.66 -8.37 1.44
C PRO A 81 2.15 -9.19 2.63
N VAL A 82 1.47 -8.51 3.55
CA VAL A 82 0.70 -9.14 4.63
C VAL A 82 -0.75 -8.72 4.46
N CYS A 83 -1.64 -9.68 4.23
CA CYS A 83 -3.05 -9.43 3.93
C CYS A 83 -3.94 -10.23 4.88
N ARG A 84 -4.90 -9.58 5.55
CA ARG A 84 -5.84 -10.25 6.45
C ARG A 84 -7.27 -9.82 6.19
N GLY A 85 -8.18 -10.79 6.06
CA GLY A 85 -9.59 -10.51 5.82
C GLY A 85 -10.45 -11.75 5.59
N SER A 86 -11.76 -11.55 5.53
CA SER A 86 -12.72 -12.60 5.18
C SER A 86 -12.61 -13.02 3.71
N SER A 87 -12.19 -12.10 2.83
CA SER A 87 -11.93 -12.36 1.42
C SER A 87 -10.63 -11.70 1.00
N VAL A 88 -9.60 -12.50 0.74
CA VAL A 88 -8.24 -12.03 0.43
C VAL A 88 -7.83 -12.52 -0.96
N ARG A 89 -7.51 -11.59 -1.87
CA ARG A 89 -7.06 -11.89 -3.25
C ARG A 89 -5.88 -11.00 -3.65
N PRO A 90 -4.66 -11.31 -3.16
CA PRO A 90 -3.45 -10.56 -3.49
C PRO A 90 -2.94 -10.94 -4.88
N VAL A 91 -2.40 -9.94 -5.59
CA VAL A 91 -1.63 -10.15 -6.83
C VAL A 91 -0.22 -9.62 -6.58
N CYS A 92 0.77 -10.51 -6.69
CA CYS A 92 2.17 -10.17 -6.45
C CYS A 92 2.99 -10.55 -7.69
N ARG A 93 3.76 -9.60 -8.22
CA ARG A 93 4.61 -9.84 -9.38
C ARG A 93 6.05 -9.44 -9.10
N GLY A 94 6.95 -10.43 -9.18
CA GLY A 94 8.39 -10.22 -9.28
C GLY A 94 8.76 -9.48 -10.57
N ILE A 95 9.84 -8.70 -10.54
CA ILE A 95 10.49 -8.13 -11.73
C ILE A 95 11.98 -8.46 -11.71
#